data_AF-A0A355UIH1-F1
#
_entry.id   AF-A0A355UIH1-F1
#
_cell.length_a   1.000
_cell.length_b   1.000
_cell.length_c   1.000
_cell.angle_alpha   90.00
_cell.angle_beta   90.00
_cell.angle_gamma   90.00
#
_symmetry.space_group_name_H-M   'P 1'
#
loop_
_entity.id
_entity.type
_entity.pdbx_description
1 polymer ?
#
loop_
_entity_poly.entity_id
_entity_poly.type
_entity_poly.pdbx_seq_one_letter_code
_entity_poly.pdbx_strand_id
1 'polypeptide(L)'
;GTRLITQLKESNKNYQLSNIDLLPSYFFNDITEIGDVREQECIDEKIKGGDCVVLLAAQHRDDVSPTSLYYDTNVGGLEVTLRAMEKN
;
A
#
# COMPACT_ATOMS: atom_id res chain seq x y z
N GLY A 1 8.16 0.32 -3.87
CA GLY A 1 7.19 -0.34 -4.76
C GLY A 1 7.83 -0.89 -6.02
N THR A 2 8.26 -0.02 -6.93
CA THR A 2 8.56 -0.37 -8.35
C THR A 2 9.42 -1.62 -8.54
N ARG A 3 10.62 -1.68 -7.93
CA ARG A 3 11.53 -2.82 -8.09
C ARG A 3 10.91 -4.16 -7.64
N LEU A 4 10.15 -4.14 -6.54
CA LEU A 4 9.49 -5.35 -6.04
C LEU A 4 8.43 -5.83 -7.02
N ILE A 5 7.59 -4.93 -7.51
CA ILE A 5 6.55 -5.26 -8.50
C ILE A 5 7.17 -5.82 -9.79
N THR A 6 8.25 -5.21 -10.29
CA THR A 6 9.01 -5.74 -11.44
C THR A 6 9.44 -7.18 -11.20
N GLN A 7 10.11 -7.44 -10.06
CA GLN A 7 10.61 -8.78 -9.74
C GLN A 7 9.48 -9.82 -9.59
N LEU A 8 8.33 -9.43 -9.04
CA LEU A 8 7.18 -10.32 -8.90
C LEU A 8 6.54 -10.62 -10.26
N LYS A 9 6.38 -9.62 -11.14
CA LYS A 9 5.86 -9.81 -12.52
C LYS A 9 6.81 -10.64 -13.38
N GLU A 10 8.14 -10.51 -13.20
CA GLU A 10 9.16 -11.26 -13.95
C GLU A 10 9.41 -12.67 -13.39
N SER A 11 8.90 -12.98 -12.20
CA SER A 11 9.05 -14.31 -11.61
C SER A 11 8.29 -15.37 -12.41
N ASN A 12 8.75 -16.62 -12.36
CA ASN A 12 8.03 -17.76 -12.97
C ASN A 12 6.74 -18.15 -12.22
N LYS A 13 6.22 -17.27 -11.35
CA LYS A 13 5.01 -17.47 -10.57
C LYS A 13 3.93 -16.49 -11.03
N ASN A 14 2.70 -16.97 -11.11
CA ASN A 14 1.56 -16.16 -11.55
C ASN A 14 0.98 -15.36 -10.37
N TYR A 15 1.69 -14.29 -10.04
CA TYR A 15 1.27 -13.11 -9.26
C TYR A 15 -0.08 -12.50 -9.71
N GLN A 16 -1.16 -12.58 -8.93
CA GLN A 16 -2.18 -11.53 -8.99
C GLN A 16 -1.73 -10.38 -8.09
N LEU A 17 -1.46 -9.22 -8.68
CA LEU A 17 -0.87 -8.08 -7.99
C LEU A 17 -1.85 -6.90 -8.05
N SER A 18 -2.08 -6.27 -6.90
CA SER A 18 -2.69 -4.93 -6.80
C SER A 18 -1.70 -4.01 -6.08
N ASN A 19 -1.52 -2.80 -6.59
CA ASN A 19 -0.67 -1.76 -6.03
C ASN A 19 -1.56 -0.63 -5.50
N ILE A 20 -1.67 -0.50 -4.18
CA ILE A 20 -2.44 0.57 -3.55
C ILE A 20 -1.48 1.73 -3.26
N ASP A 21 -1.72 2.89 -3.86
CA ASP A 21 -0.83 4.04 -3.75
C ASP A 21 -1.63 5.35 -3.70
N LEU A 22 -1.05 6.42 -3.15
CA LEU A 22 -1.67 7.74 -3.08
C LEU A 22 -1.80 8.38 -4.48
N LEU A 23 -0.96 7.96 -5.42
CA LEU A 23 -0.86 8.54 -6.76
C LEU A 23 -0.83 7.45 -7.84
N PRO A 24 -1.29 7.77 -9.07
CA PRO A 24 -1.15 6.86 -10.20
C PRO A 24 0.32 6.51 -10.44
N SER A 25 0.60 5.22 -10.65
CA SER A 25 1.95 4.76 -10.95
C SER A 25 2.28 5.02 -12.41
N TYR A 26 3.41 5.69 -12.68
CA TYR A 26 3.89 5.85 -14.06
C TYR A 26 4.25 4.50 -14.72
N PHE A 27 4.73 3.54 -13.94
CA PHE A 27 5.23 2.25 -14.45
C PHE A 27 4.18 1.13 -14.41
N PHE A 28 3.23 1.18 -13.48
CA PHE A 28 2.30 0.09 -13.18
C PHE A 28 0.86 0.57 -13.03
N ASN A 29 0.46 1.56 -13.83
CA ASN A 29 -0.87 2.15 -13.75
C ASN A 29 -2.01 1.13 -13.96
N ASP A 30 -1.74 0.06 -14.71
CA ASP A 30 -2.65 -1.04 -15.01
C ASP A 30 -3.11 -1.83 -13.76
N ILE A 31 -2.26 -1.87 -12.74
CA ILE A 31 -2.52 -2.57 -11.48
C ILE A 31 -2.54 -1.62 -10.27
N THR A 32 -2.52 -0.30 -10.51
CA THR A 32 -2.52 0.68 -9.43
C THR A 32 -3.94 1.13 -9.10
N GLU A 33 -4.30 1.01 -7.84
CA GLU A 33 -5.53 1.55 -7.27
C GLU A 33 -5.18 2.71 -6.34
N ILE A 34 -5.92 3.81 -6.46
CA ILE A 34 -5.73 4.95 -5.55
C ILE A 34 -6.27 4.60 -4.17
N GLY A 35 -5.44 4.77 -3.15
CA GLY A 35 -5.83 4.54 -1.77
C GLY A 35 -4.85 5.14 -0.77
N ASP A 36 -5.38 5.47 0.41
CA ASP A 36 -4.63 6.04 1.52
C ASP A 36 -4.63 5.09 2.71
N VAL A 37 -3.45 4.67 3.15
CA VAL A 37 -3.30 3.77 4.31
C VAL A 37 -3.84 4.35 5.60
N ARG A 38 -4.06 5.66 5.67
CA ARG A 38 -4.67 6.34 6.82
C ARG A 38 -6.18 6.16 6.89
N GLU A 39 -6.83 5.67 5.83
CA GLU A 39 -8.28 5.53 5.73
C GLU A 39 -8.73 4.07 5.86
N GLN A 40 -9.38 3.72 6.98
CA GLN A 40 -9.73 2.32 7.28
C GLN A 40 -10.62 1.67 6.23
N GLU A 41 -11.71 2.34 5.83
CA GLU A 41 -12.66 1.79 4.85
C GLU A 41 -11.99 1.58 3.48
N CYS A 42 -11.07 2.47 3.11
CA CYS A 42 -10.27 2.34 1.89
C CYS A 42 -9.45 1.05 1.91
N ILE A 43 -8.68 0.82 2.97
CA ILE A 43 -7.83 -0.36 3.04
C ILE A 43 -8.68 -1.64 3.18
N ASP A 44 -9.72 -1.64 4.01
CA ASP A 44 -10.67 -2.76 4.15
C ASP A 44 -11.22 -3.21 2.77
N GLU A 45 -11.58 -2.26 1.89
CA GLU A 45 -12.06 -2.56 0.54
C GLU A 45 -10.92 -3.09 -0.35
N LYS A 46 -9.78 -2.40 -0.38
CA LYS A 46 -8.72 -2.62 -1.36
C LYS A 46 -7.93 -3.90 -1.14
N ILE A 47 -7.79 -4.35 0.11
CA ILE A 47 -7.08 -5.61 0.38
C ILE A 47 -8.00 -6.83 0.38
N LYS A 48 -9.31 -6.65 0.13
CA LYS A 48 -10.30 -7.71 0.28
C LYS A 48 -10.00 -8.93 -0.57
N GLY A 49 -9.91 -10.11 0.07
CA GLY A 49 -9.63 -11.38 -0.60
C GLY A 49 -8.18 -11.57 -1.07
N GLY A 50 -7.26 -10.67 -0.69
CA GLY A 50 -5.83 -10.84 -0.92
C GLY A 50 -5.18 -11.76 0.12
N ASP A 51 -4.29 -12.65 -0.33
CA ASP A 51 -3.60 -13.62 0.55
C ASP A 51 -2.41 -13.01 1.33
N CYS A 52 -1.83 -11.93 0.80
CA CYS A 52 -0.62 -11.33 1.36
C CYS A 52 -0.60 -9.82 1.10
N VAL A 53 -0.28 -9.06 2.15
CA VAL A 53 -0.09 -7.60 2.08
C VAL A 53 1.38 -7.27 2.33
N VAL A 54 1.97 -6.47 1.45
CA VAL A 54 3.33 -5.94 1.62
C VAL A 54 3.21 -4.43 1.81
N LEU A 55 3.25 -3.98 3.07
CA LEU A 55 3.09 -2.57 3.42
C LEU A 55 4.39 -1.79 3.15
N LEU A 56 4.41 -1.01 2.07
CA LEU A 56 5.52 -0.14 1.70
C LEU A 56 5.19 1.35 1.80
N ALA A 57 3.93 1.71 2.08
CA ALA A 57 3.52 3.10 2.26
C ALA A 57 4.21 3.67 3.50
N ALA A 58 5.02 4.70 3.29
CA ALA A 58 5.75 5.36 4.36
C ALA A 58 6.07 6.81 3.99
N GLN A 59 6.25 7.65 5.00
CA GLN A 59 6.74 9.02 4.86
C GLN A 59 8.12 9.15 5.49
N HIS A 60 9.03 9.83 4.79
CA HIS A 60 10.35 10.16 5.33
C HIS A 60 10.22 11.32 6.32
N ARG A 61 10.89 11.19 7.47
CA ARG A 61 10.82 12.18 8.56
C ARG A 61 11.26 13.58 8.13
N ASP A 62 12.26 13.65 7.25
CA ASP A 62 12.91 14.90 6.86
C ASP A 62 12.16 15.64 5.75
N ASP A 63 11.25 14.96 5.03
CA ASP A 63 10.56 15.45 3.83
C ASP A 63 9.05 15.67 4.05
N VAL A 64 8.59 15.74 5.30
CA VAL A 64 7.16 15.70 5.63
C VAL A 64 6.69 16.91 6.44
N SER A 65 5.65 17.56 5.91
CA SER A 65 4.94 18.66 6.56
C SER A 65 3.43 18.49 6.37
N PRO A 66 2.61 18.55 7.44
CA PRO A 66 3.02 18.70 8.84
C PRO A 66 3.76 17.45 9.36
N THR A 67 4.56 17.60 10.41
CA THR A 67 5.33 16.48 10.99
C THR A 67 4.43 15.34 11.51
N SER A 68 3.15 15.63 11.83
CA SER A 68 2.18 14.60 12.20
C SER A 68 2.00 13.55 11.11
N LEU A 69 2.12 13.93 9.83
CA LEU A 69 1.92 13.03 8.70
C LEU A 69 2.93 11.87 8.69
N TYR A 70 4.12 12.06 9.26
CA TYR A 70 5.05 10.94 9.52
C TYR A 70 4.40 9.86 10.39
N TYR A 71 3.81 10.27 11.52
CA TYR A 71 3.18 9.36 12.46
C TYR A 71 1.85 8.81 11.91
N ASP A 72 1.05 9.67 11.30
CA ASP A 72 -0.24 9.29 10.73
C ASP A 72 -0.07 8.20 9.66
N THR A 73 0.91 8.35 8.76
CA THR A 73 1.18 7.33 7.73
C THR A 73 1.90 6.12 8.29
N ASN A 74 3.02 6.30 9.01
CA ASN A 74 3.89 5.17 9.35
C ASN A 74 3.34 4.33 10.52
N VAL A 75 2.67 4.96 11.49
CA VAL A 75 2.09 4.28 12.66
C VAL A 75 0.60 4.04 12.43
N GLY A 76 -0.15 5.12 12.17
CA GLY A 76 -1.60 5.02 11.93
C GLY A 76 -1.92 4.14 10.72
N GLY A 77 -1.19 4.30 9.62
CA GLY A 77 -1.37 3.48 8.43
C GLY A 77 -1.02 2.01 8.63
N LEU A 78 0.00 1.71 9.46
CA LEU A 78 0.30 0.34 9.87
C LEU A 78 -0.85 -0.27 10.68
N GLU A 79 -1.37 0.45 11.67
CA GLU A 79 -2.50 -0.01 12.49
C GLU A 79 -3.75 -0.28 11.64
N VAL A 80 -4.07 0.64 10.72
CA VAL A 80 -5.20 0.50 9.79
C VAL A 80 -5.03 -0.76 8.93
N THR A 81 -3.83 -0.95 8.37
CA THR A 81 -3.52 -2.11 7.53
C THR A 81 -3.66 -3.42 8.32
N LEU A 82 -3.14 -3.49 9.55
CA LEU A 82 -3.26 -4.68 10.39
C LEU A 82 -4.72 -4.99 10.74
N ARG A 83 -5.52 -3.97 11.11
CA ARG A 83 -6.96 -4.16 11.37
C ARG A 83 -7.72 -4.63 10.15
N ALA A 84 -7.36 -4.16 8.95
CA ALA A 84 -7.96 -4.63 7.71
C ALA A 84 -7.59 -6.09 7.45
N MET A 85 -6.32 -6.47 7.69
CA MET A 85 -5.85 -7.85 7.53
C MET A 85 -6.55 -8.83 8.48
N GLU A 86 -6.90 -8.40 9.70
CA GLU A 86 -7.68 -9.22 10.65
C GLU A 86 -9.13 -9.47 10.22
N LYS A 87 -9.70 -8.62 9.37
CA LYS A 87 -11.09 -8.73 8.87
C LYS A 87 -11.22 -9.59 7.61
N ASN A 88 -10.10 -9.86 6.94
CA ASN A 88 -10.02 -10.57 5.66
C ASN A 88 -10.13 -12.09 5.83
#